data_AF-A0A4Q5VN52-F1
#
_entry.id   AF-A0A4Q5VN52-F1
#
_cell.length_a   1.000
_cell.length_b   1.000
_cell.length_c   1.000
_cell.angle_alpha   90.00
_cell.angle_beta   90.00
_cell.angle_gamma   90.00
#
_symmetry.space_group_name_H-M   'P 1'
#
loop_
_entity.id
_entity.type
_entity.pdbx_description
1 polymer ?
#
loop_
_entity_poly.entity_id
_entity_poly.type
_entity_poly.pdbx_seq_one_letter_code
_entity_poly.pdbx_strand_id
1 'polypeptide(L)'
;MKDIIINIAQDFNRRPVGRSRKNSSHSGEAFRDDILLPKLQEVIEINDGSKILVDFTGTTMQGSSFLEEAFGGILRNYNFTADILKKYLTIVSPRRPAIEQTIWQYIEEQQSRNKKGILNF
;
A
#
# COMPACT_ATOMS: atom_id res chain seq x y z
N MET A 1 20.98 -5.62 5.34
CA MET A 1 19.70 -5.79 4.64
C MET A 1 18.79 -6.67 5.45
N LYS A 2 17.74 -6.07 6.02
CA LYS A 2 16.69 -6.80 6.72
C LYS A 2 15.36 -6.21 6.29
N ASP A 3 14.62 -6.95 5.48
CA ASP A 3 13.30 -6.53 5.06
C ASP A 3 12.38 -6.36 6.28
N ILE A 4 11.54 -5.32 6.22
CA ILE A 4 10.52 -5.06 7.22
C ILE A 4 9.24 -5.75 6.75
N ILE A 5 8.74 -6.66 7.57
CA ILE A 5 7.49 -7.38 7.29
C ILE A 5 6.33 -6.61 7.94
N ILE A 6 5.24 -6.46 7.19
CA ILE A 6 3.94 -6.03 7.67
C ILE A 6 2.97 -7.18 7.43
N ASN A 7 2.64 -7.93 8.47
CA ASN A 7 1.64 -8.97 8.40
C ASN A 7 0.26 -8.33 8.59
N ILE A 8 -0.51 -8.15 7.52
CA ILE A 8 -1.79 -7.45 7.59
C ILE A 8 -2.73 -8.07 8.64
N ALA A 9 -2.73 -9.39 8.77
CA ALA A 9 -3.65 -10.07 9.67
C ALA A 9 -3.29 -9.93 11.15
N GLN A 10 -2.00 -9.78 11.49
CA GLN A 10 -1.50 -9.65 12.86
C GLN A 10 -1.27 -8.20 13.26
N ASP A 11 -0.69 -7.40 12.37
CA ASP A 11 -0.23 -6.03 12.66
C ASP A 11 -1.35 -5.00 12.43
N PHE A 12 -2.45 -5.38 11.77
CA PHE A 12 -3.53 -4.46 11.45
C PHE A 12 -4.92 -5.06 11.68
N ASN A 13 -5.38 -5.91 10.76
CA ASN A 13 -6.65 -6.60 10.88
C ASN A 13 -6.74 -7.80 9.93
N ARG A 14 -7.43 -8.86 10.36
CA ARG A 14 -7.67 -10.04 9.52
C ARG A 14 -8.68 -9.80 8.37
N ARG A 15 -9.47 -8.73 8.46
CA ARG A 15 -10.54 -8.32 7.52
C ARG A 15 -10.57 -6.79 7.30
N PRO A 16 -9.50 -6.18 6.76
CA PRO A 16 -9.46 -4.74 6.52
C PRO A 16 -10.49 -4.32 5.47
N VAL A 17 -11.11 -3.15 5.68
CA VAL A 17 -12.26 -2.72 4.86
C VAL A 17 -12.43 -1.22 4.84
N GLY A 18 -12.90 -0.73 3.69
CA GLY A 18 -13.30 0.66 3.50
C GLY A 18 -12.12 1.59 3.24
N ARG A 19 -12.44 2.78 2.73
CA ARG A 19 -11.44 3.81 2.41
C ARG A 19 -11.06 4.61 3.64
N SER A 20 -12.06 5.22 4.30
CA SER A 20 -11.80 6.25 5.32
C SER A 20 -11.95 5.75 6.75
N ARG A 21 -11.14 6.35 7.63
CA ARG A 21 -11.19 6.19 9.09
C ARG A 21 -12.55 6.53 9.69
N LYS A 22 -13.30 7.43 9.05
CA LYS A 22 -14.66 7.78 9.45
C LYS A 22 -15.62 6.58 9.44
N ASN A 23 -15.35 5.59 8.58
CA ASN A 23 -16.22 4.44 8.37
C ASN A 23 -15.70 3.18 9.06
N SER A 24 -14.39 3.08 9.29
CA SER A 24 -13.74 1.93 9.93
C SER A 24 -12.37 2.31 10.47
N SER A 25 -12.05 1.86 11.68
CA SER A 25 -10.69 1.95 12.24
C SER A 25 -9.68 1.10 11.48
N HIS A 26 -10.13 0.12 10.70
CA HIS A 26 -9.30 -0.77 9.88
C HIS A 26 -9.42 -0.47 8.38
N SER A 27 -9.49 0.82 8.06
CA SER A 27 -9.63 1.35 6.70
C SER A 27 -8.31 1.51 5.98
N GLY A 28 -8.37 1.75 4.66
CA GLY A 28 -7.18 1.94 3.84
C GLY A 28 -6.41 3.20 4.24
N GLU A 29 -7.11 4.28 4.60
CA GLU A 29 -6.54 5.49 5.19
C GLU A 29 -5.82 5.19 6.52
N ALA A 30 -6.40 4.35 7.37
CA ALA A 30 -5.76 3.95 8.63
C ALA A 30 -4.45 3.19 8.38
N PHE A 31 -4.51 2.14 7.56
CA PHE A 31 -3.33 1.35 7.23
C PHE A 31 -2.24 2.16 6.53
N ARG A 32 -2.63 3.04 5.60
CA ARG A 32 -1.71 3.87 4.84
C ARG A 32 -0.92 4.80 5.76
N ASP A 33 -1.62 5.58 6.58
CA ASP A 33 -1.00 6.70 7.27
C ASP A 33 -0.31 6.25 8.56
N ASP A 34 -0.85 5.24 9.26
CA ASP A 34 -0.29 4.79 10.55
C ASP A 34 0.79 3.72 10.40
N ILE A 35 0.78 2.94 9.31
CA ILE A 35 1.64 1.75 9.20
C ILE A 35 2.51 1.79 7.94
N LEU A 36 1.90 1.88 6.75
CA LEU A 36 2.63 1.72 5.51
C LEU A 36 3.56 2.91 5.21
N LEU A 37 3.06 4.14 5.37
CA LEU A 37 3.82 5.35 5.09
C LEU A 37 5.05 5.51 6.00
N PRO A 38 4.96 5.40 7.34
CA PRO A 38 6.13 5.54 8.21
C PRO A 38 7.21 4.51 7.87
N LYS A 39 6.82 3.26 7.62
CA LYS A 39 7.75 2.17 7.26
C LYS A 39 8.40 2.41 5.89
N LEU A 40 7.65 2.89 4.90
CA LEU A 40 8.22 3.27 3.60
C LEU A 40 9.26 4.39 3.74
N GLN A 41 8.95 5.42 4.52
CA GLN A 41 9.89 6.53 4.76
C GLN A 41 11.15 6.03 5.46
N GLU A 42 11.02 5.18 6.48
CA GLU A 42 12.14 4.56 7.19
C GLU A 42 13.07 3.81 6.23
N VAL A 43 12.56 2.90 5.39
CA VAL A 43 13.44 2.13 4.48
C VAL A 43 14.05 2.99 3.37
N ILE A 44 13.35 4.04 2.93
CA ILE A 44 13.87 5.00 1.95
C ILE A 44 15.00 5.83 2.57
N GLU A 45 14.85 6.26 3.81
CA GLU A 45 15.86 7.02 4.54
C GLU A 45 17.10 6.19 4.82
N ILE A 46 16.93 4.95 5.30
CA ILE A 46 18.04 4.02 5.55
C ILE A 46 18.78 3.70 4.25
N ASN A 47 18.05 3.49 3.15
CA ASN A 47 18.58 3.25 1.79
C ASN A 47 19.68 2.16 1.72
N ASP A 48 19.61 1.12 2.56
CA ASP A 48 20.58 0.03 2.61
C ASP A 48 20.22 -1.16 1.69
N GLY A 49 19.15 -1.02 0.90
CA GLY A 49 18.59 -2.06 0.05
C GLY A 49 17.44 -2.85 0.68
N SER A 50 17.08 -2.59 1.95
CA SER A 50 15.92 -3.20 2.60
C SER A 50 14.59 -2.77 1.97
N LYS A 51 13.61 -3.67 2.01
CA LYS A 51 12.26 -3.44 1.47
C LYS A 51 11.17 -3.63 2.52
N ILE A 52 9.99 -3.13 2.21
CA ILE A 52 8.74 -3.44 2.89
C ILE A 52 8.08 -4.64 2.21
N LEU A 53 7.83 -5.69 2.97
CA LEU A 53 7.06 -6.85 2.55
C LEU A 53 5.69 -6.80 3.23
N VAL A 54 4.63 -6.56 2.45
CA VAL A 54 3.25 -6.58 2.94
C VAL A 54 2.63 -7.95 2.71
N ASP A 55 2.41 -8.69 3.78
CA ASP A 55 1.92 -10.07 3.76
C ASP A 55 0.40 -10.14 4.03
N PHE A 56 -0.34 -10.60 3.02
CA PHE A 56 -1.77 -10.84 3.05
C PHE A 56 -2.16 -12.29 3.36
N THR A 57 -1.20 -13.20 3.58
CA THR A 57 -1.43 -14.64 3.75
C THR A 57 -2.45 -14.96 4.85
N GLY A 58 -2.39 -14.24 5.98
CA GLY A 58 -3.29 -14.45 7.12
C GLY A 58 -4.68 -13.81 6.95
N THR A 59 -4.87 -12.94 5.96
CA THR A 59 -6.14 -12.22 5.78
C THR A 59 -7.20 -13.16 5.22
N THR A 60 -8.44 -12.99 5.67
CA THR A 60 -9.59 -13.80 5.16
C THR A 60 -10.42 -13.05 4.15
N MET A 61 -10.37 -11.72 4.20
CA MET A 61 -11.06 -10.80 3.30
C MET A 61 -10.30 -9.48 3.31
N GLN A 62 -10.37 -8.75 2.21
CA GLN A 62 -9.94 -7.36 2.11
C GLN A 62 -10.82 -6.68 1.07
N GLY A 63 -11.32 -5.49 1.37
CA GLY A 63 -12.13 -4.72 0.42
C GLY A 63 -11.28 -4.19 -0.73
N SER A 64 -11.81 -4.16 -1.96
CA SER A 64 -11.15 -3.48 -3.10
C SER A 64 -10.87 -2.01 -2.78
N SER A 65 -11.84 -1.35 -2.14
CA SER A 65 -11.71 0.03 -1.66
C SER A 65 -10.64 0.22 -0.60
N PHE A 66 -10.37 -0.80 0.23
CA PHE A 66 -9.24 -0.78 1.15
C PHE A 66 -7.93 -0.78 0.37
N LEU A 67 -7.76 -1.68 -0.62
CA LEU A 67 -6.53 -1.78 -1.42
C LEU A 67 -6.27 -0.49 -2.22
N GLU A 68 -7.28 0.05 -2.89
CA GLU A 68 -7.16 1.31 -3.64
C GLU A 68 -6.72 2.46 -2.74
N GLU A 69 -7.34 2.60 -1.56
CA GLU A 69 -7.04 3.70 -0.65
C GLU A 69 -5.69 3.53 0.05
N ALA A 70 -5.33 2.30 0.40
CA ALA A 70 -4.07 1.98 1.06
C ALA A 70 -2.87 2.26 0.15
N PHE A 71 -2.91 1.79 -1.10
CA PHE A 71 -1.74 1.77 -1.98
C PHE A 71 -1.80 2.85 -3.06
N GLY A 72 -2.93 2.99 -3.77
CA GLY A 72 -3.15 4.11 -4.68
C GLY A 72 -3.21 5.44 -3.94
N GLY A 73 -3.81 5.45 -2.74
CA GLY A 73 -3.85 6.64 -1.89
C GLY A 73 -2.48 7.12 -1.44
N ILE A 74 -1.42 6.29 -1.45
CA ILE A 74 -0.06 6.78 -1.17
C ILE A 74 0.37 7.80 -2.22
N LEU A 75 0.25 7.47 -3.51
CA LEU A 75 0.62 8.38 -4.60
C LEU A 75 -0.29 9.61 -4.66
N ARG A 76 -1.54 9.48 -4.21
CA ARG A 76 -2.52 10.57 -4.24
C ARG A 76 -2.25 11.62 -3.16
N ASN A 77 -1.85 11.19 -1.97
CA ASN A 77 -1.75 12.06 -0.80
C ASN A 77 -0.32 12.37 -0.40
N TYR A 78 0.64 11.58 -0.86
CA TYR A 78 2.06 11.71 -0.56
C TYR A 78 2.85 11.71 -1.87
N ASN A 79 3.99 12.41 -1.91
CA ASN A 79 4.81 12.60 -3.12
C ASN A 79 5.58 11.32 -3.53
N PHE A 80 4.89 10.20 -3.60
CA PHE A 80 5.39 8.92 -4.05
C PHE A 80 5.04 8.71 -5.52
N THR A 81 5.85 7.88 -6.19
CA THR A 81 5.60 7.41 -7.55
C THR A 81 5.50 5.89 -7.57
N ALA A 82 4.93 5.35 -8.64
CA ALA A 82 4.90 3.91 -8.85
C ALA A 82 6.32 3.30 -8.84
N ASP A 83 7.31 4.02 -9.36
CA ASP A 83 8.70 3.56 -9.42
C ASP A 83 9.36 3.48 -8.04
N ILE A 84 9.07 4.44 -7.15
CA ILE A 84 9.51 4.38 -5.75
C ILE A 84 8.89 3.15 -5.08
N LEU A 85 7.58 2.93 -5.24
CA LEU A 85 6.94 1.75 -4.66
C LEU A 85 7.50 0.45 -5.25
N LYS A 86 7.74 0.34 -6.56
CA LYS A 86 8.36 -0.85 -7.17
C LYS A 86 9.75 -1.15 -6.59
N LYS A 87 10.50 -0.12 -6.19
CA LYS A 87 11.82 -0.29 -5.55
C LYS A 87 11.72 -0.81 -4.12
N TYR A 88 10.79 -0.28 -3.32
CA TYR A 88 10.76 -0.50 -1.86
C TYR A 88 9.63 -1.39 -1.35
N LEU A 89 8.64 -1.74 -2.17
CA LEU A 89 7.45 -2.48 -1.76
C LEU A 89 7.37 -3.83 -2.46
N THR A 90 7.10 -4.88 -1.69
CA THR A 90 6.80 -6.23 -2.16
C THR A 90 5.48 -6.69 -1.54
N ILE A 91 4.59 -7.26 -2.34
CA ILE A 91 3.30 -7.78 -1.88
C ILE A 91 3.37 -9.30 -1.84
N VAL A 92 2.95 -9.91 -0.74
CA VAL A 92 2.93 -11.37 -0.59
C VAL A 92 1.50 -11.84 -0.36
N SER A 93 1.00 -12.66 -1.29
CA SER A 93 -0.33 -13.27 -1.22
C SER A 93 -0.39 -14.61 -1.99
N PRO A 94 0.33 -15.64 -1.53
CA PRO A 94 0.48 -16.90 -2.28
C PRO A 94 -0.85 -17.61 -2.56
N ARG A 95 -1.83 -17.47 -1.65
CA ARG A 95 -3.16 -18.08 -1.79
C ARG A 95 -4.11 -17.28 -2.69
N ARG A 96 -3.85 -15.97 -2.87
CA ARG A 96 -4.71 -15.05 -3.65
C ARG A 96 -3.84 -14.06 -4.42
N PRO A 97 -3.17 -14.50 -5.50
CA PRO A 97 -2.24 -13.64 -6.28
C PRO A 97 -2.90 -12.40 -6.89
N ALA A 98 -4.22 -12.45 -7.13
CA ALA A 98 -5.00 -11.32 -7.62
C ALA A 98 -4.92 -10.07 -6.71
N ILE A 99 -4.61 -10.23 -5.41
CA ILE A 99 -4.42 -9.10 -4.49
C ILE A 99 -3.24 -8.23 -4.95
N GLU A 100 -2.10 -8.86 -5.25
CA GLU A 100 -0.92 -8.15 -5.73
C GLU A 100 -1.22 -7.45 -7.06
N GLN A 101 -1.82 -8.16 -8.01
CA GLN A 101 -2.20 -7.60 -9.31
C GLN A 101 -3.10 -6.37 -9.16
N THR A 102 -4.11 -6.46 -8.29
CA THR A 102 -5.06 -5.38 -8.02
C THR A 102 -4.38 -4.17 -7.37
N ILE A 103 -3.46 -4.40 -6.43
CA ILE A 103 -2.69 -3.33 -5.78
C ILE A 103 -1.85 -2.57 -6.82
N TRP A 104 -1.12 -3.30 -7.66
CA TRP A 104 -0.28 -2.68 -8.69
C TRP A 104 -1.12 -1.95 -9.75
N GLN A 105 -2.27 -2.50 -10.13
CA GLN A 105 -3.23 -1.81 -10.99
C GLN A 105 -3.64 -0.46 -10.39
N TYR A 106 -4.03 -0.40 -9.12
CA TYR A 106 -4.43 0.86 -8.47
C TYR A 106 -3.27 1.87 -8.37
N ILE A 107 -2.05 1.40 -8.11
CA ILE A 107 -0.86 2.25 -8.11
C ILE A 107 -0.63 2.86 -9.50
N GLU A 108 -0.71 2.05 -10.56
CA GLU A 108 -0.46 2.49 -11.94
C GLU A 108 -1.56 3.40 -12.48
N GLU A 109 -2.82 3.12 -12.15
CA GLU A 109 -3.94 4.00 -12.44
C GLU A 109 -3.77 5.36 -11.75
N GLN A 110 -3.39 5.39 -10.47
CA GLN A 110 -3.15 6.65 -9.77
C GLN A 110 -1.95 7.41 -10.35
N GLN A 111 -0.86 6.73 -10.68
CA GLN A 111 0.30 7.34 -11.34
C GLN A 111 -0.10 8.00 -12.67
N SER A 112 -0.96 7.34 -13.45
CA SER A 112 -1.50 7.87 -14.71
C SER A 112 -2.38 9.10 -14.50
N ARG A 113 -3.20 9.10 -13.44
CA ARG A 113 -4.01 10.28 -13.04
C ARG A 113 -3.13 11.46 -12.65
N ASN A 114 -2.07 11.24 -11.86
CA ASN A 114 -1.14 12.29 -11.44
C ASN A 114 -0.42 12.92 -12.64
N LYS A 115 0.02 12.12 -13.64
CA LYS A 115 0.64 12.64 -14.87
C LYS A 115 -0.32 13.49 -15.71
N LYS A 116 -1.58 13.08 -15.85
CA LYS A 116 -2.60 13.84 -16.58
C LYS A 116 -2.92 15.18 -15.88
N GLY A 117 -2.89 15.21 -14.55
CA GLY A 117 -3.10 16.46 -13.79
C GLY A 117 -2.00 17.51 -14.03
N ILE A 118 -0.78 17.09 -14.33
CA ILE A 118 0.36 17.99 -14.60
C ILE A 118 0.32 18.59 -16.01
N LEU A 119 -0.25 17.88 -16.99
CA LEU A 119 -0.26 18.28 -18.40
C LEU A 119 -1.43 19.20 -18.81
N ASN A 120 -2.32 19.54 -17.87
CA ASN A 120 -3.51 20.37 -18.14
C ASN A 120 -3.30 21.86 -17.78
N PHE A 121 -2.07 22.37 -17.85
CA PHE A 121 -1.73 23.77 -17.57
C PHE A 121 -0.94 24.40 -18.74
#